data_AF-A0A4U8Z3E6-F1
#
_entry.id   AF-A0A4U8Z3E6-F1
#
_cell.length_a   1.000
_cell.length_b   1.000
_cell.length_c   1.000
_cell.angle_alpha   90.00
_cell.angle_beta   90.00
_cell.angle_gamma   90.00
#
_symmetry.space_group_name_H-M   'P 1'
#
loop_
_entity.id
_entity.type
_entity.pdbx_description
1 polymer ?
#
loop_
_entity_poly.entity_id
_entity_poly.type
_entity_poly.pdbx_seq_one_letter_code
_entity_poly.pdbx_strand_id
1 'polypeptide(L)'
;MSRETCSFAELQSVCLQTLKQCEGFEMVNEVLVQARENAEGAANWTLAAVRPRVDNNSLRAARGVIDFLQKNYQLDAAEAEARALAARRRR
;
A
#
# COMPACT_ATOMS: atom_id res chain seq x y z
N MET A 1 -5.63 3.57 18.73
CA MET A 1 -4.44 4.10 18.04
C MET A 1 -4.91 4.73 16.74
N SER A 2 -4.62 6.01 16.52
CA SER A 2 -4.91 6.71 15.26
C SER A 2 -3.84 6.34 14.24
N ARG A 3 -4.25 5.98 13.01
CA ARG A 3 -3.33 5.80 11.89
C ARG A 3 -2.76 7.15 11.46
N GLU A 4 -1.52 7.17 11.02
CA GLU A 4 -0.90 8.31 10.36
C GLU A 4 -1.53 8.51 8.98
N THR A 5 -2.02 9.73 8.72
CA THR A 5 -2.61 10.10 7.44
C THR A 5 -1.53 10.62 6.51
N CYS A 6 -1.44 10.06 5.31
CA CYS A 6 -0.45 10.44 4.31
C CYS A 6 -1.11 10.69 2.94
N SER A 7 -0.45 11.47 2.10
CA SER A 7 -0.77 11.50 0.67
C SER A 7 -0.45 10.17 0.00
N PHE A 8 -0.98 9.96 -1.20
CA PHE A 8 -0.72 8.78 -2.01
C PHE A 8 0.76 8.62 -2.37
N ALA A 9 1.44 9.73 -2.69
CA ALA A 9 2.86 9.70 -3.05
C ALA A 9 3.74 9.35 -1.85
N GLU A 10 3.43 9.88 -0.67
CA GLU A 10 4.11 9.54 0.58
C GLU A 10 3.88 8.08 0.93
N LEU A 11 2.63 7.61 0.86
CA LEU A 11 2.29 6.23 1.19
C LEU A 11 3.00 5.23 0.26
N GLN A 12 3.02 5.50 -1.05
CA GLN A 12 3.80 4.69 -1.99
C GLN A 12 5.30 4.70 -1.64
N SER A 13 5.85 5.85 -1.30
CA SER A 13 7.28 5.99 -0.95
C SER A 13 7.62 5.22 0.33
N VAL A 14 6.80 5.35 1.38
CA VAL A 14 6.93 4.59 2.63
C VAL A 14 6.84 3.10 2.35
N CYS A 15 5.81 2.65 1.64
CA CYS A 15 5.66 1.24 1.28
C CYS A 15 6.88 0.70 0.53
N LEU A 16 7.35 1.43 -0.48
CA LEU A 16 8.52 1.03 -1.28
C LEU A 16 9.78 0.94 -0.42
N GLN A 17 10.08 1.96 0.38
CA GLN A 17 11.28 2.01 1.21
C GLN A 17 11.26 0.92 2.28
N THR A 18 10.12 0.70 2.94
CA THR A 18 9.99 -0.35 3.95
C THR A 18 10.06 -1.74 3.32
N LEU A 19 9.40 -1.98 2.20
CA LEU A 19 9.43 -3.29 1.54
C LEU A 19 10.83 -3.64 1.02
N LYS A 20 11.61 -2.66 0.54
CA LYS A 20 13.01 -2.89 0.14
C LYS A 20 13.91 -3.44 1.25
N GLN A 21 13.52 -3.31 2.52
CA GLN A 21 14.25 -3.88 3.65
C GLN A 21 13.89 -5.36 3.90
N CYS A 22 12.89 -5.89 3.19
CA CYS A 22 12.50 -7.29 3.27
C CYS A 22 13.31 -8.15 2.29
N GLU A 23 13.64 -9.36 2.72
CA GLU A 23 14.34 -10.34 1.87
C GLU A 23 13.54 -10.67 0.61
N GLY A 24 14.18 -10.52 -0.55
CA GLY A 24 13.60 -10.73 -1.87
C GLY A 24 12.87 -9.52 -2.47
N PHE A 25 12.87 -8.36 -1.81
CA PHE A 25 12.30 -7.10 -2.31
C PHE A 25 13.36 -6.05 -2.67
N GLU A 26 14.65 -6.37 -2.60
CA GLU A 26 15.77 -5.44 -2.78
C GLU A 26 15.72 -4.76 -4.16
N MET A 27 15.27 -5.51 -5.17
CA MET A 27 15.17 -5.07 -6.55
C MET A 27 13.83 -4.39 -6.88
N VAL A 28 12.86 -4.37 -5.96
CA VAL A 28 11.56 -3.70 -6.17
C VAL A 28 11.79 -2.20 -6.32
N ASN A 29 11.33 -1.63 -7.43
CA ASN A 29 11.49 -0.20 -7.73
C ASN A 29 10.16 0.55 -7.80
N GLU A 30 9.04 -0.17 -7.89
CA GLU A 30 7.70 0.42 -7.95
C GLU A 30 6.74 -0.40 -7.09
N VAL A 31 5.90 0.30 -6.33
CA VAL A 31 4.76 -0.29 -5.61
C VAL A 31 3.47 0.38 -6.07
N LEU A 32 2.46 -0.43 -6.34
CA LEU A 32 1.13 0.04 -6.68
C LEU A 32 0.26 -0.03 -5.44
N VAL A 33 -0.16 1.14 -4.96
CA VAL A 33 -1.15 1.26 -3.90
C VAL A 33 -2.52 1.54 -4.53
N GLN A 34 -3.56 0.91 -4.01
CA GLN A 34 -4.93 1.12 -4.46
C GLN A 34 -5.82 1.53 -3.29
N ALA A 35 -6.59 2.61 -3.45
CA ALA A 35 -7.57 3.05 -2.46
C ALA A 35 -8.71 2.02 -2.30
N ARG A 36 -9.28 1.93 -1.09
CA ARG A 36 -10.40 1.07 -0.72
C ARG A 36 -11.55 1.91 -0.21
N GLU A 37 -12.74 1.70 -0.78
CA GLU A 37 -13.94 2.49 -0.47
C GLU A 37 -14.63 2.05 0.82
N ASN A 38 -14.62 0.75 1.13
CA ASN A 38 -15.25 0.18 2.33
C ASN A 38 -14.17 -0.39 3.25
N ALA A 39 -13.45 0.51 3.92
CA ALA A 39 -12.33 0.12 4.77
C ALA A 39 -12.74 -0.42 6.14
N GLU A 40 -13.99 -0.20 6.61
CA GLU A 40 -14.60 -0.74 7.85
C GLU A 40 -13.60 -1.02 9.01
N GLY A 41 -12.86 0.01 9.44
CA GLY A 41 -11.91 -0.09 10.55
C GLY A 41 -10.50 -0.61 10.18
N ALA A 42 -10.27 -1.03 8.94
CA ALA A 42 -8.99 -1.34 8.32
C ALA A 42 -8.39 -0.12 7.57
N ALA A 43 -7.23 -0.30 6.95
CA ALA A 43 -6.65 0.69 6.05
C ALA A 43 -7.57 0.95 4.84
N ASN A 44 -7.72 2.22 4.47
CA ASN A 44 -8.43 2.67 3.27
C ASN A 44 -7.62 2.49 1.97
N TRP A 45 -6.66 1.57 1.99
CA TRP A 45 -5.82 1.24 0.85
C TRP A 45 -5.35 -0.22 0.93
N THR A 46 -4.82 -0.73 -0.17
CA THR A 46 -4.13 -2.02 -0.26
C THR A 46 -2.90 -1.93 -1.15
N LEU A 47 -1.91 -2.77 -0.88
CA LEU A 47 -0.79 -2.99 -1.79
C LEU A 47 -1.28 -3.90 -2.92
N ALA A 48 -1.52 -3.32 -4.09
CA ALA A 48 -2.08 -4.02 -5.24
C ALA A 48 -1.02 -4.79 -6.03
N ALA A 49 0.18 -4.23 -6.17
CA ALA A 49 1.29 -4.87 -6.87
C ALA A 49 2.64 -4.31 -6.45
N VAL A 50 3.70 -5.06 -6.73
CA VAL A 50 5.09 -4.61 -6.67
C VAL A 50 5.79 -4.99 -7.97
N ARG A 51 6.78 -4.19 -8.39
CA ARG A 51 7.55 -4.44 -9.61
C ARG A 51 9.05 -4.29 -9.35
N PRO A 52 9.89 -5.20 -9.90
CA PRO A 52 9.53 -6.47 -10.52
C PRO A 52 8.72 -7.37 -9.57
N ARG A 53 8.01 -8.35 -10.15
CA ARG A 53 7.23 -9.30 -9.36
C ARG A 53 8.18 -10.13 -8.52
N VAL A 54 7.92 -10.18 -7.21
CA VAL A 54 8.62 -11.03 -6.25
C VAL A 54 7.96 -12.41 -6.18
N ASP A 55 8.70 -13.42 -5.75
CA ASP A 55 8.16 -14.76 -5.58
C ASP A 55 7.19 -14.84 -4.38
N ASN A 56 6.41 -15.91 -4.37
CA ASN A 56 5.35 -16.09 -3.36
C ASN A 56 5.89 -16.32 -1.94
N ASN A 57 7.14 -16.79 -1.77
CA ASN A 57 7.71 -17.00 -0.46
C ASN A 57 8.15 -15.67 0.14
N SER A 58 8.82 -14.80 -0.62
CA SER A 58 9.10 -13.43 -0.20
C SER A 58 7.83 -12.64 0.10
N LEU A 59 6.78 -12.74 -0.72
CA LEU A 59 5.48 -12.11 -0.42
C LEU A 59 4.89 -12.57 0.91
N ARG A 60 4.99 -13.87 1.21
CA ARG A 60 4.51 -14.43 2.48
C ARG A 60 5.35 -13.95 3.66
N ALA A 61 6.67 -13.90 3.52
CA ALA A 61 7.57 -13.39 4.54
C ALA A 61 7.31 -11.91 4.84
N ALA A 62 7.04 -11.09 3.82
CA ALA A 62 6.71 -9.67 3.96
C ALA A 62 5.30 -9.39 4.49
N ARG A 63 4.45 -10.41 4.71
CA ARG A 63 3.06 -10.21 5.13
C ARG A 63 2.94 -9.42 6.43
N GLY A 64 3.80 -9.71 7.41
CA GLY A 64 3.82 -8.99 8.68
C GLY A 64 4.16 -7.50 8.51
N VAL A 65 5.06 -7.17 7.58
CA VAL A 65 5.42 -5.78 7.24
C VAL A 65 4.26 -5.07 6.54
N ILE A 66 3.58 -5.73 5.60
CA ILE A 66 2.39 -5.18 4.94
C ILE A 66 1.28 -4.93 5.97
N ASP A 67 1.03 -5.88 6.87
CA ASP A 67 0.04 -5.73 7.93
C ASP A 67 0.42 -4.60 8.90
N PHE A 68 1.71 -4.43 9.21
CA PHE A 68 2.22 -3.29 9.98
C PHE A 68 1.92 -1.97 9.27
N LEU A 69 2.23 -1.86 7.99
CA LEU A 69 1.95 -0.65 7.20
C LEU A 69 0.45 -0.31 7.20
N GLN A 70 -0.43 -1.30 7.02
CA GLN A 70 -1.88 -1.10 7.04
C GLN A 70 -2.45 -0.75 8.42
N LYS A 71 -1.75 -1.11 9.51
CA LYS A 71 -2.13 -0.75 10.88
C LYS A 71 -1.70 0.67 11.24
N ASN A 72 -0.64 1.18 10.63
CA ASN A 72 -0.05 2.46 10.99
C ASN A 72 -0.37 3.59 10.01
N TYR A 73 -0.63 3.29 8.74
CA TYR A 73 -0.83 4.31 7.71
C TYR A 73 -2.20 4.23 7.06
N GLN A 74 -2.76 5.39 6.73
CA GLN A 74 -3.96 5.55 5.93
C GLN A 74 -3.77 6.67 4.91
N LEU A 75 -4.45 6.56 3.76
CA LEU A 75 -4.53 7.66 2.81
C LEU A 75 -5.36 8.80 3.39
N ASP A 76 -5.01 10.02 3.03
CA ASP A 76 -5.91 11.16 3.14
C ASP A 76 -7.28 10.83 2.52
N ALA A 77 -8.35 11.21 3.19
CA ALA A 77 -9.70 10.83 2.80
C ALA A 77 -10.10 11.41 1.45
N ALA A 78 -9.72 12.66 1.17
CA ALA A 78 -10.03 13.30 -0.11
C ALA A 78 -9.24 12.67 -1.26
N GLU A 79 -7.96 12.34 -1.02
CA GLU A 79 -7.17 11.60 -2.01
C GLU A 79 -7.68 10.18 -2.24
N ALA A 80 -8.04 9.47 -1.17
CA ALA A 80 -8.60 8.12 -1.25
C ALA A 80 -9.88 8.11 -2.10
N GLU A 81 -10.79 9.05 -1.86
CA GLU A 81 -12.03 9.19 -2.63
C GLU A 81 -11.76 9.56 -4.10
N ALA A 82 -10.90 10.55 -4.34
CA ALA A 82 -10.54 10.97 -5.69
C ALA A 82 -9.93 9.81 -6.52
N ARG A 83 -9.05 9.02 -5.89
CA ARG A 83 -8.43 7.84 -6.52
C ARG A 83 -9.43 6.71 -6.75
N ALA A 84 -10.32 6.47 -5.79
CA ALA A 84 -11.37 5.46 -5.92
C ALA A 84 -12.33 5.80 -7.07
N LEU A 85 -12.77 7.06 -7.16
CA LEU A 85 -13.59 7.55 -8.26
C LEU A 85 -12.87 7.45 -9.62
N ALA A 86 -11.58 7.82 -9.67
CA ALA A 86 -10.78 7.68 -10.88
C ALA A 86 -10.62 6.22 -11.32
N ALA A 87 -10.49 5.28 -10.37
CA ALA A 87 -10.42 3.86 -10.66
C ALA A 87 -11.75 3.32 -11.23
N ARG A 88 -12.90 3.77 -10.70
CA ARG A 88 -14.23 3.40 -11.22
C ARG A 88 -14.42 3.83 -12.67
N ARG A 89 -13.98 5.04 -13.04
CA ARG A 89 -14.11 5.58 -14.40
C ARG A 89 -13.27 4.85 -15.45
N ARG A 90 -12.31 4.03 -15.03
CA ARG A 90 -11.42 3.25 -15.90
C ARG A 90 -11.90 1.80 -16.10
N ARG A 91 -13.00 1.39 -15.44
CA ARG A 91 -13.71 0.14 -15.70
C ARG A 91 -14.84 0.39 -16.69
#